data_AF-A0AAD4MEC6-F1
#
_entry.id   AF-A0AAD4MEC6-F1
#
_cell.length_a   1.000
_cell.length_b   1.000
_cell.length_c   1.000
_cell.angle_alpha   90.00
_cell.angle_beta   90.00
_cell.angle_gamma   90.00
#
_symmetry.space_group_name_H-M   'P 1'
#
loop_
_entity.id
_entity.type
_entity.pdbx_description
1 polymer ?
#
loop_
_entity_poly.entity_id
_entity_poly.type
_entity_poly.pdbx_seq_one_letter_code
_entity_poly.pdbx_strand_id
1 'polypeptide(L)'
;MKKPRIRSSSGSAPRNARWRSSAAPGWDVSTGLHFAAFAERWGIPVAGAFRRQDAIANTSSAWAGNLGYGPNPKLVQRIRDADLLLVVGARLGEATTDGYTLVTPDHPGQTLIHVHPDPEELNRVYHADMAVCCDVGIFAEMLTGLKPLDKPFAGAAEAHAEWLDWSTPKPREGVTLDLGQCVAAMRERLGPDDAIICNGAGNFSGWWHRYWHYGAQPTQLAPTSGAMGYGTPAAVAAALRLPDRLAVALAGDGDFMMNGQELATAIQHDVKHAGADHRQRRLWNDPHASGARVPCPTFRHHAAQPGFCRARPRPMAAGPKPSSRPTNSRPR
;
A
#
# COMPACT_ATOMS: atom_id res chain seq x y z
N MET A 1 21.45 55.53 -18.35
CA MET A 1 21.08 54.12 -18.08
C MET A 1 20.03 54.10 -16.96
N LYS A 2 18.76 53.86 -17.30
CA LYS A 2 17.62 53.86 -16.37
C LYS A 2 17.45 52.46 -15.77
N LYS A 3 17.45 52.33 -14.44
CA LYS A 3 17.06 51.11 -13.72
C LYS A 3 15.58 50.79 -13.98
N PRO A 4 15.18 49.54 -14.28
CA PRO A 4 13.77 49.19 -14.35
C PRO A 4 13.22 49.02 -12.93
N ARG A 5 12.15 49.77 -12.62
CA ARG A 5 11.26 49.53 -11.48
C ARG A 5 10.40 48.31 -11.79
N ILE A 6 10.46 47.28 -10.95
CA ILE A 6 9.47 46.19 -10.97
C ILE A 6 8.15 46.79 -10.48
N ARG A 7 7.19 46.93 -11.39
CA ARG A 7 5.80 47.29 -11.07
C ARG A 7 5.11 46.07 -10.48
N SER A 8 4.38 46.30 -9.40
CA SER A 8 3.38 45.39 -8.85
C SER A 8 2.29 45.11 -9.90
N SER A 9 2.28 43.91 -10.46
CA SER A 9 1.08 43.34 -11.04
C SER A 9 0.39 42.52 -9.94
N SER A 10 -0.83 42.91 -9.61
CA SER A 10 -1.78 42.14 -8.83
C SER A 10 -2.03 40.80 -9.54
N GLY A 11 -1.27 39.78 -9.18
CA GLY A 11 -1.50 38.41 -9.59
C GLY A 11 -2.78 37.89 -8.92
N SER A 12 -3.76 37.54 -9.73
CA SER A 12 -4.96 36.82 -9.27
C SER A 12 -4.53 35.56 -8.51
N ALA A 13 -5.04 35.39 -7.29
CA ALA A 13 -4.86 34.16 -6.53
C ALA A 13 -5.31 32.93 -7.37
N PRO A 14 -4.59 31.80 -7.30
CA PRO A 14 -4.95 30.58 -8.02
C PRO A 14 -6.36 30.13 -7.59
N ARG A 15 -7.21 29.86 -8.59
CA ARG A 15 -8.66 29.66 -8.37
C ARG A 15 -9.02 28.21 -8.01
N ASN A 16 -8.12 27.23 -8.21
CA ASN A 16 -8.43 25.80 -8.02
C ASN A 16 -7.21 24.94 -7.62
N ALA A 17 -6.61 25.09 -6.42
CA ALA A 17 -5.47 24.24 -6.04
C ALA A 17 -5.82 22.74 -6.05
N ARG A 18 -5.08 21.91 -6.80
CA ARG A 18 -5.52 20.55 -7.14
C ARG A 18 -4.35 19.56 -7.34
N TRP A 19 -4.22 18.61 -6.41
CA TRP A 19 -3.50 17.31 -6.50
C TRP A 19 -2.08 17.21 -5.97
N ARG A 20 -1.81 16.05 -5.34
CA ARG A 20 -0.53 15.67 -4.73
C ARG A 20 -0.23 14.18 -4.92
N SER A 21 1.04 13.82 -5.14
CA SER A 21 1.53 12.42 -5.18
C SER A 21 2.60 12.16 -4.12
N SER A 22 2.45 11.07 -3.35
CA SER A 22 3.33 10.68 -2.22
C SER A 22 4.12 9.39 -2.45
N ALA A 23 5.46 9.43 -2.28
CA ALA A 23 6.19 8.85 -1.13
C ALA A 23 7.66 8.48 -1.43
N ALA A 24 8.55 9.21 -0.75
CA ALA A 24 10.02 9.11 -0.67
C ALA A 24 10.43 8.58 0.73
N PRO A 25 11.73 8.35 1.02
CA PRO A 25 12.24 8.24 2.38
C PRO A 25 11.68 9.35 3.30
N GLY A 26 11.32 9.02 4.54
CA GLY A 26 10.73 9.97 5.51
C GLY A 26 9.19 9.99 5.57
N TRP A 27 8.51 9.22 4.71
CA TRP A 27 7.07 9.03 4.83
C TRP A 27 6.77 7.98 5.91
N ASP A 28 6.21 8.42 7.05
CA ASP A 28 5.80 7.56 8.16
C ASP A 28 4.32 7.81 8.53
N VAL A 29 3.86 7.18 9.61
CA VAL A 29 2.47 7.31 10.10
C VAL A 29 2.11 8.76 10.41
N SER A 30 3.02 9.49 11.07
CA SER A 30 2.79 10.88 11.48
C SER A 30 2.73 11.81 10.26
N THR A 31 3.62 11.60 9.28
CA THR A 31 3.62 12.30 7.99
C THR A 31 2.29 12.10 7.28
N GLY A 32 1.81 10.86 7.19
CA GLY A 32 0.53 10.53 6.57
C GLY A 32 -0.65 11.23 7.25
N LEU A 33 -0.69 11.23 8.60
CA LEU A 33 -1.75 11.89 9.38
C LEU A 33 -1.74 13.41 9.21
N HIS A 34 -0.58 14.05 9.34
CA HIS A 34 -0.44 15.50 9.14
C HIS A 34 -0.85 15.93 7.74
N PHE A 35 -0.43 15.16 6.74
CA PHE A 35 -0.73 15.43 5.35
C PHE A 35 -2.20 15.25 5.01
N ALA A 36 -2.83 14.18 5.49
CA ALA A 36 -4.26 13.95 5.36
C ALA A 36 -5.06 15.07 6.02
N ALA A 37 -4.72 15.45 7.26
CA ALA A 37 -5.39 16.53 7.97
C ALA A 37 -5.27 17.87 7.24
N PHE A 38 -4.10 18.19 6.67
CA PHE A 38 -3.95 19.36 5.81
C PHE A 38 -4.86 19.28 4.58
N ALA A 39 -4.84 18.15 3.87
CA ALA A 39 -5.60 17.99 2.63
C ALA A 39 -7.11 18.09 2.86
N GLU A 40 -7.61 17.51 3.94
CA GLU A 40 -9.02 17.58 4.34
C GLU A 40 -9.44 19.01 4.70
N ARG A 41 -8.66 19.71 5.55
CA ARG A 41 -8.97 21.10 5.94
C ARG A 41 -8.99 22.06 4.74
N TRP A 42 -8.15 21.80 3.75
CA TRP A 42 -8.07 22.63 2.55
C TRP A 42 -8.99 22.15 1.43
N GLY A 43 -9.59 20.95 1.54
CA GLY A 43 -10.44 20.37 0.50
C GLY A 43 -9.67 19.94 -0.75
N ILE A 44 -8.39 19.60 -0.59
CA ILE A 44 -7.48 19.23 -1.68
C ILE A 44 -7.48 17.72 -1.85
N PRO A 45 -7.82 17.20 -3.04
CA PRO A 45 -7.67 15.78 -3.34
C PRO A 45 -6.22 15.28 -3.30
N VAL A 46 -6.01 14.06 -2.81
CA VAL A 46 -4.71 13.39 -2.69
C VAL A 46 -4.70 12.11 -3.51
N ALA A 47 -3.63 11.89 -4.29
CA ALA A 47 -3.40 10.65 -5.01
C ALA A 47 -2.13 9.95 -4.52
N GLY A 48 -2.16 8.63 -4.34
CA GLY A 48 -0.94 7.86 -4.07
C GLY A 48 -0.09 7.71 -5.34
N ALA A 49 1.23 7.82 -5.23
CA ALA A 49 2.11 7.42 -6.33
C ALA A 49 2.10 5.90 -6.51
N PHE A 50 2.71 5.39 -7.59
CA PHE A 50 2.78 3.95 -7.82
C PHE A 50 3.41 3.20 -6.64
N ARG A 51 2.71 2.17 -6.14
CA ARG A 51 3.10 1.34 -4.97
C ARG A 51 3.19 2.10 -3.63
N ARG A 52 2.47 3.22 -3.52
CA ARG A 52 2.41 4.06 -2.31
C ARG A 52 0.96 4.34 -1.92
N GLN A 53 0.10 3.34 -2.03
CA GLN A 53 -1.32 3.44 -1.77
C GLN A 53 -1.66 3.57 -0.28
N ASP A 54 -0.73 3.22 0.61
CA ASP A 54 -0.88 3.33 2.06
C ASP A 54 -0.31 4.64 2.64
N ALA A 55 0.14 5.57 1.80
CA ALA A 55 0.77 6.82 2.24
C ALA A 55 -0.16 7.67 3.13
N ILE A 56 -1.46 7.69 2.84
CA ILE A 56 -2.49 8.14 3.78
C ILE A 56 -3.57 7.06 3.86
N ALA A 57 -4.35 7.06 4.95
CA ALA A 57 -5.46 6.13 5.05
C ALA A 57 -6.51 6.43 3.96
N ASN A 58 -6.96 5.40 3.24
CA ASN A 58 -7.94 5.56 2.18
C ASN A 58 -9.34 5.90 2.69
N THR A 59 -9.55 5.88 4.02
CA THR A 59 -10.76 6.38 4.68
C THR A 59 -10.81 7.91 4.76
N SER A 60 -9.68 8.59 4.49
CA SER A 60 -9.63 10.05 4.44
C SER A 60 -10.54 10.58 3.33
N SER A 61 -11.30 11.63 3.65
CA SER A 61 -12.18 12.31 2.69
C SER A 61 -11.41 13.04 1.58
N ALA A 62 -10.10 13.21 1.74
CA ALA A 62 -9.21 13.76 0.71
C ALA A 62 -8.63 12.69 -0.23
N TRP A 63 -8.73 11.40 0.09
CA TRP A 63 -8.16 10.34 -0.75
C TRP A 63 -8.95 10.19 -2.06
N ALA A 64 -8.26 10.32 -3.20
CA ALA A 64 -8.86 10.27 -4.53
C ALA A 64 -8.39 9.08 -5.38
N GLY A 65 -7.59 8.19 -4.80
CA GLY A 65 -7.07 6.99 -5.45
C GLY A 65 -5.58 7.04 -5.72
N ASN A 66 -5.10 6.16 -6.59
CA ASN A 66 -3.69 6.00 -6.86
C ASN A 66 -3.37 6.09 -8.35
N LEU A 67 -2.14 6.49 -8.61
CA LEU A 67 -1.49 6.46 -9.91
C LEU A 67 -0.67 5.17 -10.06
N GLY A 68 -0.33 4.83 -11.30
CA GLY A 68 0.19 3.52 -11.64
C GLY A 68 -0.45 2.96 -12.89
N TYR A 69 -0.35 1.65 -13.07
CA TYR A 69 -1.02 0.94 -14.16
C TYR A 69 -2.53 0.84 -13.90
N GLY A 70 -3.33 1.36 -14.83
CA GLY A 70 -4.79 1.34 -14.76
C GLY A 70 -5.40 2.25 -13.68
N PRO A 71 -5.02 3.54 -13.59
CA PRO A 71 -5.59 4.46 -12.62
C PRO A 71 -7.07 4.76 -12.95
N ASN A 72 -7.80 5.35 -12.01
CA ASN A 72 -9.17 5.80 -12.26
C ASN A 72 -9.17 6.85 -13.40
N PRO A 73 -9.92 6.65 -14.50
CA PRO A 73 -9.98 7.61 -15.60
C PRO A 73 -10.41 9.02 -15.17
N LYS A 74 -11.29 9.11 -14.16
CA LYS A 74 -11.69 10.40 -13.60
C LYS A 74 -10.55 11.08 -12.82
N LEU A 75 -9.74 10.31 -12.10
CA LEU A 75 -8.53 10.82 -11.45
C LEU A 75 -7.52 11.33 -12.49
N VAL A 76 -7.33 10.58 -13.58
CA VAL A 76 -6.49 10.99 -14.71
C VAL A 76 -6.96 12.33 -15.28
N GLN A 77 -8.25 12.45 -15.59
CA GLN A 77 -8.81 13.68 -16.12
C GLN A 77 -8.62 14.85 -15.15
N ARG A 78 -8.86 14.61 -13.86
CA ARG A 78 -8.66 15.63 -12.82
C ARG A 78 -7.22 16.13 -12.72
N ILE A 79 -6.23 15.26 -12.94
CA ILE A 79 -4.82 15.64 -12.98
C ILE A 79 -4.50 16.47 -14.23
N ARG A 80 -5.06 16.11 -15.38
CA ARG A 80 -4.90 16.89 -16.63
C ARG A 80 -5.51 18.29 -16.50
N ASP A 81 -6.65 18.41 -15.82
CA ASP A 81 -7.37 19.67 -15.64
C ASP A 81 -6.81 20.53 -14.49
N ALA A 82 -5.77 20.07 -13.80
CA ALA A 82 -5.22 20.75 -12.65
C ALA A 82 -4.34 21.93 -13.05
N ASP A 83 -4.57 23.09 -12.44
CA ASP A 83 -3.74 24.30 -12.64
C ASP A 83 -2.51 24.34 -11.71
N LEU A 84 -2.47 23.50 -10.67
CA LEU A 84 -1.36 23.42 -9.72
C LEU A 84 -1.20 22.00 -9.20
N LEU A 85 -0.04 21.39 -9.44
CA LEU A 85 0.35 20.09 -8.88
C LEU A 85 1.34 20.28 -7.74
N LEU A 86 1.04 19.71 -6.57
CA LEU A 86 1.94 19.74 -5.42
C LEU A 86 2.43 18.35 -5.05
N VAL A 87 3.58 18.00 -5.60
CA VAL A 87 4.21 16.70 -5.47
C VAL A 87 5.06 16.65 -4.21
N VAL A 88 4.78 15.72 -3.29
CA VAL A 88 5.50 15.62 -2.01
C VAL A 88 6.11 14.24 -1.85
N GLY A 89 7.43 14.16 -2.03
CA GLY A 89 8.18 12.93 -1.92
C GLY A 89 8.02 11.95 -3.08
N ALA A 90 7.18 12.22 -4.08
CA ALA A 90 7.18 11.40 -5.29
C ALA A 90 8.20 11.93 -6.31
N ARG A 91 8.77 11.01 -7.10
CA ARG A 91 9.69 11.33 -8.20
C ARG A 91 8.99 11.56 -9.54
N LEU A 92 7.67 11.40 -9.59
CA LEU A 92 6.87 11.40 -10.82
C LEU A 92 7.46 10.48 -11.92
N GLY A 93 7.97 9.32 -11.52
CA GLY A 93 8.57 8.36 -12.47
C GLY A 93 7.55 7.74 -13.42
N GLU A 94 8.06 7.07 -14.44
CA GLU A 94 7.32 6.50 -15.58
C GLU A 94 5.99 5.80 -15.19
N ALA A 95 6.00 4.91 -14.20
CA ALA A 95 4.80 4.18 -13.79
C ALA A 95 3.72 5.09 -13.16
N THR A 96 4.13 6.16 -12.48
CA THR A 96 3.20 7.12 -11.86
C THR A 96 2.59 8.06 -12.89
N THR A 97 3.35 8.42 -13.93
CA THR A 97 2.95 9.42 -14.92
C THR A 97 2.57 8.83 -16.28
N ASP A 98 2.39 7.51 -16.32
CA ASP A 98 2.01 6.76 -17.53
C ASP A 98 2.94 7.08 -18.71
N GLY A 99 4.23 6.80 -18.53
CA GLY A 99 5.23 7.11 -19.55
C GLY A 99 5.47 8.60 -19.75
N TYR A 100 5.33 9.41 -18.68
CA TYR A 100 5.47 10.87 -18.74
C TYR A 100 4.42 11.58 -19.62
N THR A 101 3.26 10.93 -19.84
CA THR A 101 2.17 11.48 -20.69
C THR A 101 1.01 12.04 -19.87
N LEU A 102 0.87 11.63 -18.61
CA LEU A 102 -0.13 12.18 -17.69
C LEU A 102 0.26 13.57 -17.22
N VAL A 103 1.50 13.69 -16.76
CA VAL A 103 2.17 14.95 -16.44
C VAL A 103 3.44 14.95 -17.27
N THR A 104 3.51 15.85 -18.24
CA THR A 104 4.70 15.99 -19.09
C THR A 104 5.80 16.75 -18.36
N PRO A 105 7.09 16.54 -18.70
CA PRO A 105 8.21 17.24 -18.05
C PRO A 105 8.11 18.77 -18.05
N ASP A 106 7.49 19.33 -19.09
CA ASP A 106 7.23 20.76 -19.30
C ASP A 106 5.86 21.24 -18.79
N HIS A 107 4.97 20.30 -18.40
CA HIS A 107 3.70 20.48 -17.70
C HIS A 107 2.89 21.75 -18.09
N PRO A 108 2.62 21.96 -19.39
CA PRO A 108 2.06 23.21 -19.89
C PRO A 108 0.70 23.52 -19.25
N GLY A 109 0.58 24.71 -18.66
CA GLY A 109 -0.65 25.17 -18.01
C GLY A 109 -0.85 24.66 -16.58
N GLN A 110 0.12 23.92 -16.02
CA GLN A 110 0.12 23.47 -14.64
C GLN A 110 1.28 24.13 -13.89
N THR A 111 1.05 24.58 -12.66
CA THR A 111 2.12 25.03 -11.77
C THR A 111 2.62 23.83 -10.97
N LEU A 112 3.88 23.43 -11.13
CA LEU A 112 4.46 22.31 -10.41
C LEU A 112 5.26 22.77 -9.18
N ILE A 113 4.75 22.46 -8.00
CA ILE A 113 5.48 22.54 -6.74
C ILE A 113 6.02 21.15 -6.41
N HIS A 114 7.34 21.00 -6.38
CA HIS A 114 8.00 19.72 -6.14
C HIS A 114 8.79 19.75 -4.83
N VAL A 115 8.33 18.96 -3.86
CA VAL A 115 8.93 18.82 -2.54
C VAL A 115 9.62 17.45 -2.47
N HIS A 116 10.91 17.44 -2.24
CA HIS A 116 11.68 16.19 -2.15
C HIS A 116 12.90 16.35 -1.23
N PRO A 117 13.25 15.36 -0.40
CA PRO A 117 14.39 15.46 0.52
C PRO A 117 15.74 15.37 -0.18
N ASP A 118 15.82 14.63 -1.28
CA ASP A 118 17.02 14.52 -2.11
C ASP A 118 17.08 15.70 -3.10
N PRO A 119 18.10 16.57 -3.05
CA PRO A 119 18.26 17.68 -3.99
C PRO A 119 18.49 17.22 -5.42
N GLU A 120 19.05 16.02 -5.64
CA GLU A 120 19.33 15.49 -6.98
C GLU A 120 18.08 15.01 -7.72
N GLU A 121 16.94 14.87 -7.02
CA GLU A 121 15.67 14.51 -7.65
C GLU A 121 14.89 15.75 -8.13
N LEU A 122 15.16 16.92 -7.55
CA LEU A 122 14.52 18.18 -7.94
C LEU A 122 15.09 18.66 -9.28
N ASN A 123 14.21 19.01 -10.22
CA ASN A 123 14.60 19.46 -11.57
C ASN A 123 15.36 18.42 -12.42
N ARG A 124 15.42 17.15 -11.99
CA ARG A 124 16.08 16.08 -12.75
C ARG A 124 15.30 15.66 -13.99
N VAL A 125 13.99 15.52 -13.84
CA VAL A 125 13.07 15.13 -14.93
C VAL A 125 12.07 16.25 -15.21
N TYR A 126 11.47 16.81 -14.15
CA TYR A 126 10.47 17.85 -14.23
C TYR A 126 11.06 19.18 -13.78
N HIS A 127 10.99 20.21 -14.60
CA HIS A 127 11.38 21.56 -14.20
C HIS A 127 10.30 22.17 -13.30
N ALA A 128 10.43 22.03 -11.98
CA ALA A 128 9.43 22.55 -11.05
C ALA A 128 9.44 24.08 -11.02
N ASP A 129 8.24 24.69 -11.07
CA ASP A 129 8.08 26.14 -10.88
C ASP A 129 8.49 26.56 -9.45
N MET A 130 8.29 25.66 -8.49
CA MET A 130 8.82 25.81 -7.13
C MET A 130 9.37 24.48 -6.63
N ALA A 131 10.69 24.38 -6.55
CA ALA A 131 11.39 23.27 -5.94
C ALA A 131 11.65 23.53 -4.45
N VAL A 132 11.29 22.58 -3.59
CA VAL A 132 11.48 22.66 -2.14
C VAL A 132 12.27 21.44 -1.67
N CYS A 133 13.55 21.64 -1.36
CA CYS A 133 14.39 20.60 -0.79
C CYS A 133 14.18 20.54 0.73
N CYS A 134 13.37 19.59 1.20
CA CYS A 134 13.13 19.41 2.62
C CYS A 134 12.64 18.00 2.95
N ASP A 135 12.76 17.62 4.22
CA ASP A 135 12.16 16.40 4.75
C ASP A 135 10.63 16.45 4.63
N VAL A 136 10.04 15.35 4.17
CA VAL A 136 8.59 15.27 3.90
C VAL A 136 7.75 15.26 5.17
N GLY A 137 8.29 14.74 6.29
CA GLY A 137 7.61 14.74 7.58
C GLY A 137 7.56 16.14 8.18
N ILE A 138 8.70 16.85 8.18
CA ILE A 138 8.75 18.26 8.59
C ILE A 138 7.82 19.11 7.73
N PHE A 139 7.85 18.91 6.41
CA PHE A 139 6.96 19.62 5.50
C PHE A 139 5.48 19.36 5.82
N ALA A 140 5.09 18.10 6.01
CA ALA A 140 3.72 17.73 6.36
C ALA A 140 3.28 18.33 7.71
N GLU A 141 4.16 18.31 8.72
CA GLU A 141 3.92 18.94 10.01
C GLU A 141 3.71 20.45 9.88
N MET A 142 4.57 21.15 9.13
CA MET A 142 4.44 22.60 8.92
C MET A 142 3.14 22.98 8.22
N LEU A 143 2.64 22.13 7.31
CA LEU A 143 1.34 22.34 6.66
C LEU A 143 0.18 22.34 7.68
N THR A 144 0.33 21.68 8.84
CA THR A 144 -0.70 21.68 9.88
C THR A 144 -0.88 23.05 10.52
N GLY A 145 0.19 23.85 10.61
CA GLY A 145 0.18 25.21 11.18
C GLY A 145 -0.36 26.29 10.23
N LEU A 146 -0.61 25.95 8.95
CA LEU A 146 -1.16 26.91 8.01
C LEU A 146 -2.64 27.19 8.31
N LYS A 147 -2.98 28.49 8.38
CA LYS A 147 -4.38 28.92 8.49
C LYS A 147 -5.14 28.46 7.24
N PRO A 148 -6.25 27.71 7.38
CA PRO A 148 -7.04 27.27 6.23
C PRO A 148 -7.69 28.45 5.53
N LEU A 149 -8.10 28.23 4.28
CA LEU A 149 -8.92 29.17 3.54
C LEU A 149 -10.30 29.32 4.20
N ASP A 150 -10.89 30.51 4.13
CA ASP A 150 -12.27 30.74 4.60
C ASP A 150 -13.28 29.82 3.89
N LYS A 151 -12.96 29.44 2.64
CA LYS A 151 -13.68 28.44 1.86
C LYS A 151 -12.70 27.38 1.33
N PRO A 152 -12.77 26.14 1.83
CA PRO A 152 -11.98 25.03 1.28
C PRO A 152 -12.29 24.77 -0.20
N PHE A 153 -11.36 24.14 -0.90
CA PHE A 153 -11.59 23.66 -2.26
C PHE A 153 -12.68 22.58 -2.25
N ALA A 154 -13.54 22.56 -3.28
CA ALA A 154 -14.65 21.60 -3.35
C ALA A 154 -14.25 20.22 -3.91
N GLY A 155 -12.98 20.04 -4.30
CA GLY A 155 -12.56 18.89 -5.11
C GLY A 155 -12.43 17.58 -4.35
N ALA A 156 -12.06 17.63 -3.06
CA ALA A 156 -11.72 16.43 -2.27
C ALA A 156 -12.89 15.44 -2.17
N ALA A 157 -14.04 15.88 -1.66
CA ALA A 157 -15.19 15.02 -1.42
C ALA A 157 -15.73 14.38 -2.72
N GLU A 158 -15.77 15.14 -3.81
CA GLU A 158 -16.18 14.66 -5.12
C GLU A 158 -15.22 13.59 -5.67
N ALA A 159 -13.91 13.86 -5.59
CA ALA A 159 -12.89 12.91 -6.02
C ALA A 159 -12.89 11.62 -5.19
N HIS A 160 -13.14 11.74 -3.89
CA HIS A 160 -13.26 10.60 -3.00
C HIS A 160 -14.48 9.73 -3.34
N ALA A 161 -15.65 10.35 -3.59
CA ALA A 161 -16.85 9.63 -4.02
C ALA A 161 -16.64 8.89 -5.36
N GLU A 162 -15.94 9.50 -6.30
CA GLU A 162 -15.57 8.85 -7.56
C GLU A 162 -14.61 7.68 -7.39
N TRP A 163 -13.66 7.80 -6.46
CA TRP A 163 -12.78 6.70 -6.11
C TRP A 163 -13.54 5.55 -5.44
N LEU A 164 -14.52 5.85 -4.57
CA LEU A 164 -15.37 4.82 -3.95
C LEU A 164 -16.17 4.03 -5.00
N ASP A 165 -16.79 4.69 -5.98
CA ASP A 165 -17.46 3.98 -7.10
C ASP A 165 -16.46 3.18 -7.94
N TRP A 166 -15.29 3.74 -8.26
CA TRP A 166 -14.26 3.06 -9.06
C TRP A 166 -13.66 1.82 -8.38
N SER A 167 -13.51 1.89 -7.06
CA SER A 167 -12.93 0.84 -6.20
C SER A 167 -13.97 -0.13 -5.62
N THR A 168 -15.24 0.01 -6.01
CA THR A 168 -16.29 -0.95 -5.65
C THR A 168 -16.47 -1.97 -6.77
N PRO A 169 -16.14 -3.25 -6.54
CA PRO A 169 -16.26 -4.27 -7.57
C PRO A 169 -17.73 -4.59 -7.86
N LYS A 170 -18.10 -4.57 -9.15
CA LYS A 170 -19.45 -4.88 -9.63
C LYS A 170 -19.47 -6.34 -10.13
N PRO A 171 -20.45 -7.17 -9.75
CA PRO A 171 -20.53 -8.55 -10.22
C PRO A 171 -20.58 -8.62 -11.74
N ARG A 172 -19.93 -9.63 -12.31
CA ARG A 172 -19.88 -9.87 -13.75
C ARG A 172 -20.49 -11.22 -14.07
N GLU A 173 -21.47 -11.23 -14.98
CA GLU A 173 -22.08 -12.47 -15.46
C GLU A 173 -21.09 -13.28 -16.31
N GLY A 174 -21.21 -14.62 -16.24
CA GLY A 174 -20.39 -15.54 -17.04
C GLY A 174 -18.93 -15.67 -16.61
N VAL A 175 -18.52 -15.12 -15.46
CA VAL A 175 -17.17 -15.24 -14.92
C VAL A 175 -17.15 -16.24 -13.77
N THR A 176 -16.36 -17.31 -13.88
CA THR A 176 -16.22 -18.33 -12.84
C THR A 176 -15.54 -17.80 -11.58
N LEU A 177 -14.52 -16.96 -11.72
CA LEU A 177 -13.80 -16.32 -10.61
C LEU A 177 -13.47 -14.87 -10.95
N ASP A 178 -14.06 -13.94 -10.19
CA ASP A 178 -13.75 -12.52 -10.27
C ASP A 178 -12.86 -12.11 -9.09
N LEU A 179 -11.60 -11.77 -9.38
CA LEU A 179 -10.67 -11.32 -8.35
C LEU A 179 -11.14 -10.03 -7.67
N GLY A 180 -11.91 -9.16 -8.33
CA GLY A 180 -12.50 -7.97 -7.68
C GLY A 180 -13.44 -8.37 -6.54
N GLN A 181 -14.28 -9.37 -6.77
CA GLN A 181 -15.15 -9.93 -5.72
C GLN A 181 -14.34 -10.63 -4.62
N CYS A 182 -13.21 -11.27 -4.96
CA CYS A 182 -12.30 -11.84 -3.97
C CYS A 182 -11.70 -10.76 -3.06
N VAL A 183 -11.29 -9.62 -3.63
CA VAL A 183 -10.77 -8.48 -2.85
C VAL A 183 -11.87 -7.92 -1.94
N ALA A 184 -13.11 -7.77 -2.42
CA ALA A 184 -14.22 -7.33 -1.57
C ALA A 184 -14.50 -8.30 -0.41
N ALA A 185 -14.56 -9.60 -0.68
CA ALA A 185 -14.75 -10.61 0.36
C ALA A 185 -13.61 -10.62 1.39
N MET A 186 -12.38 -10.31 0.96
CA MET A 186 -11.24 -10.15 1.86
C MET A 186 -11.39 -8.89 2.72
N ARG A 187 -11.81 -7.76 2.15
CA ARG A 187 -12.07 -6.49 2.86
C ARG A 187 -13.19 -6.57 3.88
N GLU A 188 -14.22 -7.37 3.61
CA GLU A 188 -15.31 -7.59 4.57
C GLU A 188 -14.82 -8.30 5.84
N ARG A 189 -13.79 -9.13 5.72
CA ARG A 189 -13.23 -9.93 6.82
C ARG A 189 -12.05 -9.28 7.50
N LEU A 190 -11.37 -8.37 6.81
CA LEU A 190 -10.15 -7.71 7.24
C LEU A 190 -10.34 -6.22 7.04
N GLY A 191 -10.30 -5.47 8.15
CA GLY A 191 -10.25 -4.02 8.12
C GLY A 191 -8.97 -3.51 7.44
N PRO A 192 -8.96 -2.21 7.05
CA PRO A 192 -7.85 -1.60 6.31
C PRO A 192 -6.51 -1.63 7.08
N ASP A 193 -6.55 -1.65 8.41
CA ASP A 193 -5.38 -1.68 9.29
C ASP A 193 -5.03 -3.10 9.79
N ASP A 194 -5.87 -4.10 9.51
CA ASP A 194 -5.70 -5.46 10.04
C ASP A 194 -4.58 -6.22 9.34
N ALA A 195 -4.26 -5.84 8.09
CA ALA A 195 -3.33 -6.56 7.25
C ALA A 195 -2.26 -5.69 6.59
N ILE A 196 -1.08 -6.28 6.39
CA ILE A 196 0.00 -5.76 5.56
C ILE A 196 -0.05 -6.51 4.23
N ILE A 197 -0.50 -5.82 3.19
CA ILE A 197 -0.59 -6.37 1.85
C ILE A 197 0.79 -6.34 1.21
N CYS A 198 1.36 -7.52 1.00
CA CYS A 198 2.67 -7.71 0.40
C CYS A 198 2.50 -8.28 -1.00
N ASN A 199 3.01 -7.62 -2.03
CA ASN A 199 2.82 -8.12 -3.39
C ASN A 199 4.01 -7.90 -4.31
N GLY A 200 4.23 -8.85 -5.21
CA GLY A 200 5.21 -8.72 -6.29
C GLY A 200 4.67 -7.98 -7.50
N ALA A 201 5.13 -8.40 -8.68
CA ALA A 201 4.80 -7.77 -9.94
C ALA A 201 4.04 -8.74 -10.87
N GLY A 202 3.00 -8.23 -11.52
CA GLY A 202 2.14 -8.99 -12.40
C GLY A 202 0.71 -8.46 -12.37
N ASN A 203 -0.10 -8.87 -13.34
CA ASN A 203 -1.47 -8.36 -13.51
C ASN A 203 -2.34 -8.57 -12.26
N PHE A 204 -2.10 -9.65 -11.50
CA PHE A 204 -2.80 -9.95 -10.24
C PHE A 204 -2.75 -8.78 -9.23
N SER A 205 -1.67 -7.99 -9.24
CA SER A 205 -1.50 -6.86 -8.33
C SER A 205 -2.50 -5.72 -8.59
N GLY A 206 -2.97 -5.57 -9.83
CA GLY A 206 -3.90 -4.50 -10.21
C GLY A 206 -5.24 -4.56 -9.49
N TRP A 207 -5.73 -5.77 -9.15
CA TRP A 207 -6.95 -5.92 -8.37
C TRP A 207 -6.81 -5.36 -6.95
N TRP A 208 -5.68 -5.58 -6.29
CA TRP A 208 -5.43 -4.99 -4.97
C TRP A 208 -5.02 -3.53 -5.02
N HIS A 209 -4.47 -3.05 -6.13
CA HIS A 209 -4.27 -1.60 -6.29
C HIS A 209 -5.60 -0.87 -6.47
N ARG A 210 -6.57 -1.50 -7.15
CA ARG A 210 -7.87 -0.89 -7.46
C ARG A 210 -8.91 -1.06 -6.35
N TYR A 211 -9.09 -2.27 -5.84
CA TYR A 211 -10.24 -2.62 -5.00
C TYR A 211 -9.90 -2.72 -3.51
N TRP A 212 -8.63 -2.83 -3.12
CA TRP A 212 -8.23 -2.84 -1.71
C TRP A 212 -8.24 -1.42 -1.15
N HIS A 213 -8.79 -1.27 0.06
CA HIS A 213 -8.78 0.00 0.78
C HIS A 213 -7.65 -0.07 1.81
N TYR A 214 -6.55 0.62 1.52
CA TYR A 214 -5.37 0.61 2.39
C TYR A 214 -5.60 1.50 3.61
N GLY A 215 -5.17 1.01 4.78
CA GLY A 215 -5.02 1.83 5.98
C GLY A 215 -3.78 2.71 5.91
N ALA A 216 -3.50 3.45 6.98
CA ALA A 216 -2.26 4.21 7.07
C ALA A 216 -1.05 3.28 7.13
N GLN A 217 0.13 3.76 6.72
CA GLN A 217 1.35 2.97 6.77
C GLN A 217 1.59 2.32 8.15
N PRO A 218 2.25 1.15 8.22
CA PRO A 218 2.69 0.32 7.10
C PRO A 218 1.62 -0.74 6.76
N THR A 219 0.78 -0.52 5.74
CA THR A 219 -0.22 -1.53 5.30
C THR A 219 0.08 -2.09 3.91
N GLN A 220 1.16 -1.63 3.27
CA GLN A 220 1.59 -2.11 1.98
C GLN A 220 3.11 -2.34 1.92
N LEU A 221 3.51 -3.47 1.31
CA LEU A 221 4.89 -3.72 0.90
C LEU A 221 4.91 -4.15 -0.57
N ALA A 222 5.50 -3.32 -1.42
CA ALA A 222 5.46 -3.51 -2.87
C ALA A 222 6.70 -2.93 -3.57
N PRO A 223 7.23 -3.61 -4.60
CA PRO A 223 8.42 -3.15 -5.30
C PRO A 223 8.06 -2.10 -6.36
N THR A 224 8.61 -0.89 -6.24
CA THR A 224 8.50 0.16 -7.26
C THR A 224 9.24 -0.20 -8.55
N SER A 225 10.28 -1.05 -8.46
CA SER A 225 11.02 -1.57 -9.61
C SER A 225 10.26 -2.63 -10.43
N GLY A 226 9.10 -3.09 -9.95
CA GLY A 226 8.36 -4.17 -10.61
C GLY A 226 9.03 -5.54 -10.47
N ALA A 227 9.76 -5.79 -9.38
CA ALA A 227 10.39 -7.09 -9.12
C ALA A 227 9.36 -8.20 -8.86
N MET A 228 9.37 -9.24 -9.70
CA MET A 228 8.63 -10.47 -9.43
C MET A 228 9.24 -11.22 -8.24
N GLY A 229 8.40 -11.91 -7.47
CA GLY A 229 8.80 -12.69 -6.30
C GLY A 229 9.03 -11.89 -5.02
N TYR A 230 8.72 -10.59 -5.02
CA TYR A 230 8.90 -9.76 -3.82
C TYR A 230 7.86 -10.09 -2.72
N GLY A 231 6.63 -10.46 -3.10
CA GLY A 231 5.51 -10.57 -2.17
C GLY A 231 5.72 -11.56 -1.02
N THR A 232 6.20 -12.76 -1.31
CA THR A 232 6.43 -13.82 -0.31
C THR A 232 7.50 -13.43 0.73
N PRO A 233 8.76 -13.09 0.36
CA PRO A 233 9.76 -12.66 1.32
C PRO A 233 9.34 -11.40 2.10
N ALA A 234 8.62 -10.47 1.46
CA ALA A 234 8.13 -9.27 2.13
C ALA A 234 7.11 -9.62 3.23
N ALA A 235 6.21 -10.57 2.99
CA ALA A 235 5.26 -11.02 4.01
C ALA A 235 5.94 -11.72 5.18
N VAL A 236 6.96 -12.55 4.91
CA VAL A 236 7.77 -13.19 5.96
C VAL A 236 8.48 -12.13 6.81
N ALA A 237 9.12 -11.15 6.17
CA ALA A 237 9.78 -10.05 6.86
C ALA A 237 8.79 -9.19 7.66
N ALA A 238 7.61 -8.90 7.12
CA ALA A 238 6.58 -8.13 7.80
C ALA A 238 6.09 -8.86 9.06
N ALA A 239 5.79 -10.14 8.97
CA ALA A 239 5.33 -10.93 10.11
C ALA A 239 6.43 -11.15 11.16
N LEU A 240 7.71 -11.15 10.78
CA LEU A 240 8.82 -11.17 11.75
C LEU A 240 8.98 -9.83 12.48
N ARG A 241 8.79 -8.71 11.78
CA ARG A 241 8.97 -7.36 12.36
C ARG A 241 7.73 -6.89 13.14
N LEU A 242 6.55 -7.32 12.73
CA LEU A 242 5.25 -6.95 13.28
C LEU A 242 4.44 -8.22 13.57
N PRO A 243 4.82 -9.01 14.59
CA PRO A 243 4.25 -10.34 14.85
C PRO A 243 2.77 -10.30 15.25
N ASP A 244 2.27 -9.15 15.69
CA ASP A 244 0.86 -8.94 16.05
C ASP A 244 -0.01 -8.54 14.86
N ARG A 245 0.58 -8.37 13.66
CA ARG A 245 -0.14 -7.97 12.45
C ARG A 245 -0.15 -9.09 11.40
N LEU A 246 -1.29 -9.22 10.71
CA LEU A 246 -1.42 -10.17 9.61
C LEU A 246 -0.64 -9.69 8.39
N ALA A 247 0.34 -10.45 7.93
CA ALA A 247 0.98 -10.22 6.64
C ALA A 247 0.36 -11.13 5.57
N VAL A 248 -0.07 -10.55 4.44
CA VAL A 248 -0.67 -11.30 3.34
C VAL A 248 0.21 -11.18 2.11
N ALA A 249 0.80 -12.29 1.68
CA ALA A 249 1.50 -12.38 0.41
C ALA A 249 0.49 -12.61 -0.73
N LEU A 250 0.36 -11.62 -1.60
CA LEU A 250 -0.33 -11.76 -2.87
C LEU A 250 0.71 -12.08 -3.94
N ALA A 251 0.51 -13.21 -4.60
CA ALA A 251 1.39 -13.65 -5.66
C ALA A 251 0.58 -14.31 -6.77
N GLY A 252 0.92 -14.00 -8.02
CA GLY A 252 0.61 -14.87 -9.16
C GLY A 252 1.47 -16.13 -9.08
N ASP A 253 1.15 -17.14 -9.89
CA ASP A 253 1.91 -18.39 -9.97
C ASP A 253 3.39 -18.16 -10.33
N GLY A 254 3.68 -17.37 -11.37
CA GLY A 254 5.03 -17.02 -11.77
C GLY A 254 5.76 -16.15 -10.74
N ASP A 255 5.03 -15.25 -10.07
CA ASP A 255 5.57 -14.42 -9.00
C ASP A 255 5.95 -15.29 -7.79
N PHE A 256 5.08 -16.22 -7.40
CA PHE A 256 5.32 -17.13 -6.29
C PHE A 256 6.47 -18.10 -6.58
N MET A 257 6.60 -18.60 -7.81
CA MET A 257 7.69 -19.54 -8.17
C MET A 257 9.09 -18.93 -8.05
N MET A 258 9.23 -17.60 -8.11
CA MET A 258 10.53 -16.94 -7.96
C MET A 258 11.11 -17.14 -6.55
N ASN A 259 10.28 -16.92 -5.51
CA ASN A 259 10.72 -16.89 -4.11
C ASN A 259 9.79 -17.67 -3.15
N GLY A 260 9.07 -18.66 -3.64
CA GLY A 260 8.15 -19.48 -2.84
C GLY A 260 8.85 -20.31 -1.77
N GLN A 261 10.15 -20.58 -1.94
CA GLN A 261 11.01 -21.24 -0.96
C GLN A 261 11.11 -20.50 0.38
N GLU A 262 10.78 -19.20 0.44
CA GLU A 262 10.77 -18.41 1.67
C GLU A 262 9.72 -18.88 2.69
N LEU A 263 8.80 -19.76 2.29
CA LEU A 263 7.96 -20.49 3.24
C LEU A 263 8.81 -21.35 4.21
N ALA A 264 9.97 -21.86 3.78
CA ALA A 264 10.89 -22.57 4.66
C ALA A 264 11.46 -21.63 5.74
N THR A 265 11.82 -20.40 5.37
CA THR A 265 12.24 -19.34 6.30
C THR A 265 11.14 -19.02 7.30
N ALA A 266 9.90 -18.87 6.83
CA ALA A 266 8.75 -18.63 7.69
C ALA A 266 8.57 -19.71 8.76
N ILE A 267 8.70 -20.98 8.36
CA ILE A 267 8.61 -22.13 9.28
C ILE A 267 9.80 -22.15 10.25
N GLN A 268 11.02 -21.95 9.75
CA GLN A 268 12.24 -21.97 10.56
C GLN A 268 12.21 -20.92 11.67
N HIS A 269 11.65 -19.75 11.40
CA HIS A 269 11.55 -18.66 12.37
C HIS A 269 10.24 -18.64 13.15
N ASP A 270 9.42 -19.70 13.06
CA ASP A 270 8.10 -19.81 13.71
C ASP A 270 7.23 -18.56 13.45
N VAL A 271 7.30 -18.06 12.21
CA VAL A 271 6.44 -16.98 11.74
C VAL A 271 5.01 -17.52 11.80
N LYS A 272 4.29 -17.13 12.84
CA LYS A 272 2.90 -17.52 13.04
C LYS A 272 2.15 -17.19 11.75
N HIS A 273 1.52 -18.20 11.15
CA HIS A 273 0.42 -17.97 10.23
C HIS A 273 -0.64 -17.18 11.00
N ALA A 274 -0.60 -15.86 10.91
CA ALA A 274 -1.53 -14.98 11.61
C ALA A 274 -2.96 -15.38 11.20
N GLY A 275 -3.80 -15.73 12.18
CA GLY A 275 -5.23 -16.03 11.98
C GLY A 275 -5.69 -17.47 12.28
N ALA A 276 -4.84 -18.37 12.80
CA ALA A 276 -5.33 -19.69 13.24
C ALA A 276 -5.93 -19.65 14.67
N ASP A 277 -6.99 -18.88 14.88
CA ASP A 277 -8.08 -19.44 15.69
C ASP A 277 -8.57 -20.69 14.94
N HIS A 278 -8.86 -21.77 15.65
CA HIS A 278 -9.03 -23.13 15.11
C HIS A 278 -10.08 -23.26 13.99
N ARG A 279 -10.84 -22.20 13.67
CA ARG A 279 -11.92 -22.15 12.68
C ARG A 279 -11.51 -21.72 11.25
N GLN A 280 -10.39 -21.01 11.03
CA GLN A 280 -10.06 -20.43 9.71
C GLN A 280 -9.12 -21.25 8.81
N ARG A 281 -8.70 -22.46 9.22
CA ARG A 281 -7.80 -23.36 8.46
C ARG A 281 -8.32 -23.82 7.07
N ARG A 282 -9.47 -23.36 6.57
CA ARG A 282 -10.12 -23.89 5.36
C ARG A 282 -10.08 -23.02 4.10
N LEU A 283 -9.56 -21.79 4.14
CA LEU A 283 -9.81 -20.81 3.07
C LEU A 283 -8.72 -20.60 2.01
N TRP A 284 -7.62 -21.35 2.02
CA TRP A 284 -6.56 -21.19 1.01
C TRP A 284 -6.16 -22.52 0.36
N ASN A 285 -7.00 -23.00 -0.56
CA ASN A 285 -6.64 -23.98 -1.60
C ASN A 285 -7.79 -24.14 -2.61
N ASP A 286 -7.95 -23.23 -3.57
CA ASP A 286 -8.81 -23.47 -4.74
C ASP A 286 -7.98 -23.40 -6.05
N PRO A 287 -7.71 -24.53 -6.72
CA PRO A 287 -6.84 -24.62 -7.88
C PRO A 287 -7.51 -24.29 -9.23
N HIS A 288 -8.72 -23.73 -9.27
CA HIS A 288 -9.44 -23.52 -10.54
C HIS A 288 -9.20 -22.15 -11.23
N ALA A 289 -8.20 -21.38 -10.79
CA ALA A 289 -7.94 -20.03 -11.28
C ALA A 289 -6.68 -19.91 -12.16
N SER A 290 -6.59 -20.61 -13.29
CA SER A 290 -5.57 -20.25 -14.30
C SER A 290 -5.87 -20.82 -15.69
N GLY A 291 -6.31 -19.93 -16.59
CA GLY A 291 -6.20 -20.11 -18.03
C GLY A 291 -4.88 -19.55 -18.53
N ALA A 292 -3.76 -20.24 -18.28
CA ALA A 292 -2.50 -20.09 -19.01
C ALA A 292 -1.62 -21.30 -18.69
N ARG A 293 -1.22 -22.08 -19.71
CA ARG A 293 -0.40 -23.28 -19.54
C ARG A 293 1.08 -22.92 -19.52
N VAL A 294 1.58 -22.61 -18.33
CA VAL A 294 2.97 -22.90 -17.96
C VAL A 294 2.93 -24.20 -17.15
N PRO A 295 3.86 -25.17 -17.30
CA PRO A 295 3.83 -26.39 -16.51
C PRO A 295 4.09 -26.04 -15.04
N CYS A 296 3.02 -25.83 -14.29
CA CYS A 296 3.06 -25.59 -12.86
C CYS A 296 3.25 -26.94 -12.15
N PRO A 297 4.37 -27.19 -11.46
CA PRO A 297 4.49 -28.38 -10.63
C PRO A 297 3.41 -28.33 -9.56
N THR A 298 2.52 -29.32 -9.57
CA THR A 298 1.32 -29.43 -8.71
C THR A 298 1.59 -29.01 -7.25
N PHE A 299 1.07 -27.84 -6.87
CA PHE A 299 1.21 -27.22 -5.54
C PHE A 299 0.80 -28.12 -4.37
N ARG A 300 -0.05 -29.13 -4.61
CA ARG A 300 -0.46 -30.12 -3.61
C ARG A 300 0.72 -30.88 -2.98
N HIS A 301 1.81 -31.10 -3.72
CA HIS A 301 2.93 -31.91 -3.21
C HIS A 301 3.91 -31.15 -2.32
N HIS A 302 4.04 -29.83 -2.47
CA HIS A 302 4.94 -29.04 -1.62
C HIS A 302 4.30 -28.66 -0.28
N ALA A 303 3.01 -28.31 -0.26
CA ALA A 303 2.29 -28.03 0.99
C ALA A 303 1.90 -29.29 1.78
N ALA A 304 2.13 -30.50 1.26
CA ALA A 304 1.82 -31.77 1.92
C ALA A 304 3.05 -32.51 2.45
N GLN A 305 4.25 -31.94 2.36
CA GLN A 305 5.45 -32.57 2.90
C GLN A 305 5.37 -32.68 4.45
N PRO A 306 5.97 -33.71 5.09
CA PRO A 306 5.67 -34.10 6.48
C PRO A 306 5.92 -33.08 7.60
N GLY A 307 6.33 -31.84 7.30
CA GLY A 307 6.40 -30.69 8.23
C GLY A 307 5.21 -29.71 8.16
N PHE A 308 4.38 -29.76 7.11
CA PHE A 308 3.30 -28.79 6.86
C PHE A 308 2.01 -29.01 7.68
N CYS A 309 1.83 -30.18 8.31
CA CYS A 309 0.54 -30.54 8.96
C CYS A 309 0.65 -31.19 10.36
N ARG A 310 1.81 -31.14 11.04
CA ARG A 310 1.94 -31.74 12.38
C ARG A 310 2.38 -30.74 13.45
N ALA A 311 1.41 -29.98 13.95
CA ALA A 311 1.45 -29.57 15.36
C ALA A 311 0.84 -30.73 16.17
N ARG A 312 1.67 -31.65 16.68
CA ARG A 312 1.25 -32.51 17.80
C ARG A 312 1.39 -31.69 19.09
N PRO A 313 0.43 -31.74 20.03
CA PRO A 313 0.62 -31.14 21.34
C PRO A 313 1.84 -31.78 22.00
N ARG A 314 2.77 -30.98 22.53
CA ARG A 314 3.80 -31.49 23.44
C ARG A 314 3.09 -32.07 24.67
N PRO A 315 3.35 -33.32 25.08
CA PRO A 315 2.85 -33.80 26.37
C PRO A 315 3.51 -32.96 27.48
N MET A 316 2.69 -32.40 28.36
CA MET A 316 3.18 -31.79 29.60
C MET A 316 4.01 -32.84 30.34
N ALA A 317 5.26 -32.49 30.66
CA ALA A 317 6.12 -33.31 31.50
C ALA A 317 5.44 -33.48 32.86
N ALA A 318 5.01 -34.71 33.17
CA ALA A 318 4.59 -35.07 34.51
C ALA A 318 5.84 -35.01 35.42
N GLY A 319 5.81 -34.13 36.41
CA GLY A 319 6.82 -34.09 37.47
C GLY A 319 6.87 -35.43 38.23
N PRO A 320 8.02 -35.76 38.85
CA PRO A 320 8.19 -37.05 39.50
C PRO A 320 7.27 -37.16 40.73
N LYS A 321 6.45 -38.22 40.76
CA LYS A 321 5.69 -38.62 41.96
C LYS A 321 6.64 -39.10 43.07
N PRO A 322 6.33 -38.85 44.35
CA PRO A 322 7.22 -39.15 45.46
C PRO A 322 7.33 -40.66 45.73
N SER A 323 8.54 -41.12 46.05
CA SER A 323 8.86 -42.48 46.44
C SER A 323 8.23 -42.85 47.79
N SER A 324 7.45 -43.93 47.83
CA SER A 324 7.00 -44.57 49.07
C SER A 324 8.15 -45.35 49.72
N ARG A 325 8.43 -45.08 51.00
CA ARG A 325 9.30 -45.91 51.86
C ARG A 325 8.59 -47.23 52.20
N PRO A 326 9.30 -48.38 52.23
CA PRO A 326 8.77 -49.59 52.83
C PRO A 326 8.97 -49.58 54.36
N THR A 327 7.90 -49.83 55.09
CA THR A 327 7.89 -50.09 56.54
C THR A 327 8.48 -51.47 56.82
N ASN A 328 9.38 -51.51 57.80
CA ASN A 328 10.09 -52.71 58.23
C ASN A 328 9.36 -53.30 59.43
N SER A 329 8.86 -54.53 59.32
CA SER A 329 8.52 -55.38 60.47
C SER A 329 8.51 -56.85 60.06
N ARG A 330 9.50 -57.61 60.53
CA ARG A 330 9.42 -59.08 60.65
C ARG A 330 9.52 -59.45 62.13
N PRO A 331 8.82 -60.50 62.61
CA PRO A 331 8.92 -60.94 63.99
C PRO A 331 9.99 -62.03 64.17
N ARG A 332 10.59 -61.99 65.38
CA ARG A 332 11.59 -62.87 66.00
C ARG A 332 13.03 -62.73 65.52
#